data_AF-A0A2M9P6Y0-F1
#
_entry.id   AF-A0A2M9P6Y0-F1
#
_cell.length_a   1.000
_cell.length_b   1.000
_cell.length_c   1.000
_cell.angle_alpha   90.00
_cell.angle_beta   90.00
_cell.angle_gamma   90.00
#
_symmetry.space_group_name_H-M   'P 1'
#
loop_
_entity.id
_entity.type
_entity.pdbx_description
1 polymer ?
#
loop_
_entity_poly.entity_id
_entity_poly.type
_entity_poly.pdbx_seq_one_letter_code
_entity_poly.pdbx_strand_id
1 'polypeptide(L)'
;VIGSNNSAHDICAALWEAGADVTMLQRSSTHIVKSDSLMEIGLGGLYSEQAVANGVTTRKADLIFASLPYKIMHEWQIPLYEQMKERDAAFYQALEDRGFMLDWGADGSGLFMKYLRRGSGYYIDVGACDLVIDGSIKLVSGRQIERLSETGVVLDDGTEL
;
A
#
# COMPACT_ATOMS: atom_id res chain seq x y z
N VAL A 1 -7.65 10.05 -11.28
CA VAL A 1 -7.65 10.09 -9.80
C VAL A 1 -6.32 10.63 -9.31
N ILE A 2 -6.30 11.70 -8.50
CA ILE A 2 -5.07 12.29 -7.95
C ILE A 2 -4.76 11.65 -6.60
N GLY A 3 -3.65 10.92 -6.51
CA GLY A 3 -3.23 10.17 -5.33
C GLY A 3 -3.04 8.69 -5.60
N SER A 4 -2.43 7.98 -4.66
CA SER A 4 -2.00 6.57 -4.79
C SER A 4 -2.05 5.79 -3.48
N ASN A 5 -2.81 6.23 -2.47
CA ASN A 5 -3.00 5.50 -1.20
C ASN A 5 -4.31 4.68 -1.26
N ASN A 6 -4.81 4.18 -0.11
CA ASN A 6 -6.06 3.41 -0.02
C ASN A 6 -7.21 3.97 -0.87
N SER A 7 -7.69 5.19 -0.57
CA SER A 7 -8.85 5.75 -1.28
C SER A 7 -8.62 5.91 -2.78
N ALA A 8 -7.38 6.15 -3.21
CA ALA A 8 -7.11 6.30 -4.64
C ALA A 8 -7.23 4.96 -5.36
N HIS A 9 -6.71 3.88 -4.78
CA HIS A 9 -6.86 2.54 -5.34
C HIS A 9 -8.32 2.12 -5.38
N ASP A 10 -9.07 2.32 -4.28
CA ASP A 10 -10.48 1.96 -4.20
C ASP A 10 -11.34 2.75 -5.22
N ILE A 11 -11.10 4.06 -5.35
CA ILE A 11 -11.80 4.89 -6.34
C ILE A 11 -11.42 4.47 -7.76
N CYS A 12 -10.14 4.18 -8.04
CA CYS A 12 -9.74 3.74 -9.37
C CYS A 12 -10.37 2.41 -9.75
N ALA A 13 -10.34 1.43 -8.85
CA ALA A 13 -10.95 0.12 -9.06
C ALA A 13 -12.47 0.25 -9.30
N ALA A 14 -13.17 0.99 -8.44
CA ALA A 14 -14.62 1.19 -8.58
C ALA A 14 -14.99 1.93 -9.89
N LEU A 15 -14.22 2.93 -10.30
CA LEU A 15 -14.43 3.62 -11.58
C LEU A 15 -14.17 2.70 -12.78
N TRP A 16 -13.12 1.89 -12.72
CA TRP A 16 -12.79 0.92 -13.76
C TRP A 16 -13.86 -0.17 -13.87
N GLU A 17 -14.35 -0.71 -12.75
CA GLU A 17 -15.46 -1.66 -12.72
C GLU A 17 -16.75 -1.07 -13.32
N ALA A 18 -16.95 0.24 -13.18
CA ALA A 18 -18.06 0.97 -13.79
C ALA A 18 -17.83 1.31 -15.28
N GLY A 19 -16.71 0.89 -15.88
CA GLY A 19 -16.38 1.08 -17.29
C GLY A 19 -15.72 2.42 -17.64
N ALA A 20 -15.23 3.18 -16.66
CA ALA A 20 -14.47 4.39 -16.93
C ALA A 20 -13.04 4.08 -17.41
N ASP A 21 -12.50 4.96 -18.26
CA ASP A 21 -11.07 4.99 -18.58
C ASP A 21 -10.32 5.75 -17.47
N VAL A 22 -9.55 5.02 -16.65
CA VAL A 22 -9.01 5.54 -15.39
C VAL A 22 -7.51 5.75 -15.48
N THR A 23 -7.07 6.96 -15.12
CA THR A 23 -5.65 7.28 -14.86
C THR A 23 -5.43 7.61 -13.38
N MET A 24 -4.52 6.91 -12.72
CA MET A 24 -3.99 7.23 -11.39
C MET A 24 -2.77 8.15 -11.54
N LEU A 25 -2.80 9.32 -10.88
CA LEU A 25 -1.67 10.24 -10.81
C LEU A 25 -0.99 10.12 -9.43
N GLN A 26 0.16 9.46 -9.41
CA GLN A 26 0.99 9.28 -8.23
C GLN A 26 1.98 10.44 -8.06
N ARG A 27 1.71 11.29 -7.05
CA ARG A 27 2.55 12.46 -6.73
C ARG A 27 3.69 12.17 -5.74
N SER A 28 3.58 11.08 -4.99
CA SER A 28 4.57 10.64 -4.00
C SER A 28 4.56 9.12 -3.89
N SER A 29 5.62 8.52 -3.36
CA SER A 29 5.67 7.08 -3.14
C SER A 29 4.55 6.59 -2.21
N THR A 30 4.17 5.32 -2.39
CA THR A 30 3.24 4.61 -1.51
C THR A 30 3.87 3.30 -1.07
N HIS A 31 3.65 2.93 0.20
CA HIS A 31 3.95 1.58 0.66
C HIS A 31 2.79 0.63 0.35
N ILE A 32 3.05 -0.45 -0.37
CA ILE A 32 2.05 -1.46 -0.72
C ILE A 32 2.36 -2.76 0.03
N VAL A 33 1.33 -3.38 0.60
CA VAL A 33 1.41 -4.73 1.15
C VAL A 33 0.22 -5.54 0.67
N LYS A 34 0.43 -6.78 0.22
CA LYS A 34 -0.67 -7.67 -0.16
C LYS A 34 -1.41 -8.13 1.09
N SER A 35 -2.75 -8.15 1.03
CA SER A 35 -3.61 -8.58 2.14
C SER A 35 -3.20 -9.95 2.67
N ASP A 36 -3.04 -10.95 1.80
CA ASP A 36 -2.69 -12.33 2.20
C ASP A 36 -1.36 -12.39 2.97
N SER A 37 -0.33 -11.74 2.45
CA SER A 37 1.00 -11.69 3.10
C SER A 37 0.94 -10.94 4.43
N LEU A 38 0.19 -9.84 4.51
CA LEU A 38 -0.02 -9.10 5.76
C LEU A 38 -0.74 -9.96 6.81
N MET A 39 -1.79 -10.69 6.40
CA MET A 39 -2.54 -11.56 7.31
C MET A 39 -1.67 -12.70 7.84
N GLU A 40 -0.93 -13.37 6.97
CA GLU A 40 -0.14 -14.55 7.34
C GLU A 40 1.12 -14.19 8.14
N ILE A 41 1.93 -13.26 7.63
CA ILE A 41 3.23 -12.90 8.21
C ILE A 41 3.08 -11.83 9.31
N GLY A 42 2.27 -10.81 9.05
CA GLY A 42 2.17 -9.64 9.93
C GLY A 42 1.23 -9.82 11.12
N LEU A 43 0.07 -10.45 10.89
CA LEU A 43 -0.97 -10.60 11.91
C LEU A 43 -1.15 -12.05 12.41
N GLY A 44 -0.65 -13.03 11.67
CA GLY A 44 -0.99 -14.45 11.87
C GLY A 44 -0.67 -14.98 13.26
N GLY A 45 0.39 -14.49 13.90
CA GLY A 45 0.74 -14.89 15.27
C GLY A 45 -0.23 -14.40 16.35
N LEU A 46 -1.03 -13.36 16.07
CA LEU A 46 -1.91 -12.70 17.03
C LEU A 46 -3.39 -12.84 16.68
N TYR A 47 -3.72 -12.76 15.40
CA TYR A 47 -5.10 -12.61 14.90
C TYR A 47 -5.40 -13.64 13.81
N SER A 48 -5.29 -14.93 14.13
CA SER A 48 -5.62 -16.05 13.22
C SER A 48 -6.25 -17.23 13.95
N GLU A 49 -6.83 -18.17 13.20
CA GLU A 49 -7.31 -19.45 13.75
C GLU A 49 -6.18 -20.25 14.41
N GLN A 50 -4.97 -20.21 13.84
CA GLN A 50 -3.79 -20.82 14.42
C GLN A 50 -3.41 -20.17 15.75
N ALA A 51 -3.51 -18.84 15.87
CA ALA A 51 -3.28 -18.12 17.11
C ALA A 51 -4.29 -18.56 18.19
N VAL A 52 -5.57 -18.66 17.83
CA VAL A 52 -6.63 -19.16 18.72
C VAL A 52 -6.34 -20.60 19.16
N ALA A 53 -5.99 -21.50 18.24
CA ALA A 53 -5.61 -22.87 18.54
C ALA A 53 -4.38 -22.95 19.47
N ASN A 54 -3.46 -22.00 19.36
CA ASN A 54 -2.30 -21.85 20.24
C ASN A 54 -2.62 -21.15 21.57
N GLY A 55 -3.90 -20.90 21.87
CA GLY A 55 -4.34 -20.28 23.12
C GLY A 55 -4.16 -18.76 23.19
N VAL A 56 -3.90 -18.11 22.06
CA VAL A 56 -3.89 -16.65 21.91
C VAL A 56 -5.30 -16.17 21.61
N THR A 57 -6.07 -15.93 22.67
CA THR A 57 -7.39 -15.28 22.56
C THR A 57 -7.25 -13.82 22.10
N THR A 58 -8.29 -13.22 21.53
CA THR A 58 -8.33 -11.79 21.18
C THR A 58 -7.82 -10.89 22.30
N ARG A 59 -8.28 -11.10 23.55
CA ARG A 59 -7.82 -10.32 24.71
C ARG A 59 -6.30 -10.43 24.95
N LYS A 60 -5.71 -11.61 24.72
CA LYS A 60 -4.25 -11.79 24.86
C LYS A 60 -3.52 -11.12 23.71
N ALA A 61 -4.01 -11.28 22.47
CA ALA A 61 -3.44 -10.63 21.31
C ALA A 61 -3.37 -9.10 21.49
N ASP A 62 -4.49 -8.49 21.90
CA ASP A 62 -4.59 -7.05 22.11
C ASP A 62 -3.66 -6.57 23.24
N LEU A 63 -3.58 -7.32 24.35
CA LEU A 63 -2.67 -6.98 25.45
C LEU A 63 -1.20 -7.13 25.05
N ILE A 64 -0.86 -8.15 24.27
CA ILE A 64 0.50 -8.33 23.74
C ILE A 64 0.85 -7.13 22.87
N PHE A 65 -0.01 -6.80 21.89
CA PHE A 65 0.24 -5.68 20.98
C PHE A 65 0.33 -4.34 21.73
N ALA A 66 -0.59 -4.08 22.65
CA ALA A 66 -0.60 -2.86 23.46
C ALA A 66 0.59 -2.75 24.44
N SER A 67 1.23 -3.87 24.79
CA SER A 67 2.40 -3.87 25.67
C SER A 67 3.70 -3.44 24.98
N LEU A 68 3.72 -3.36 23.64
CA LEU A 68 4.91 -3.03 22.86
C LEU A 68 5.15 -1.52 22.82
N PRO A 69 6.30 -1.01 23.33
CA PRO A 69 6.59 0.41 23.28
C PRO A 69 6.83 0.89 21.84
N TYR A 70 6.14 1.98 21.45
CA TYR A 70 6.20 2.50 20.08
C TYR A 70 7.60 2.89 19.61
N LYS A 71 8.48 3.29 20.55
CA LYS A 71 9.86 3.67 20.25
C LYS A 71 10.67 2.52 19.62
N ILE A 72 10.41 1.28 20.03
CA ILE A 72 11.13 0.08 19.57
C ILE A 72 10.30 -0.82 18.67
N MET A 73 9.00 -0.53 18.49
CA MET A 73 8.09 -1.34 17.67
C MET A 73 8.60 -1.59 16.25
N HIS A 74 9.25 -0.60 15.64
CA HIS A 74 9.81 -0.70 14.30
C HIS A 74 10.81 -1.85 14.13
N GLU A 75 11.61 -2.17 15.16
CA GLU A 75 12.61 -3.25 15.11
C GLU A 75 11.97 -4.63 14.90
N TRP A 76 10.77 -4.86 15.42
CA TRP A 76 10.03 -6.11 15.19
C TRP A 76 9.27 -6.12 13.86
N GLN A 77 8.94 -4.94 13.31
CA GLN A 77 8.22 -4.84 12.05
C GLN A 77 9.13 -5.04 10.84
N ILE A 78 10.36 -4.49 10.88
CA ILE A 78 11.35 -4.61 9.79
C ILE A 78 11.49 -6.06 9.27
N PRO A 79 11.78 -7.08 10.09
CA PRO A 79 11.97 -8.44 9.59
C PRO A 79 10.69 -9.07 9.00
N LEU A 80 9.50 -8.60 9.39
CA LEU A 80 8.23 -9.06 8.80
C LEU A 80 8.06 -8.49 7.39
N TYR A 81 8.36 -7.20 7.19
CA TYR A 81 8.28 -6.58 5.86
C TYR A 81 9.41 -7.03 4.94
N GLU A 82 10.58 -7.39 5.45
CA GLU A 82 11.63 -8.06 4.67
C GLU A 82 11.14 -9.41 4.12
N GLN A 83 10.51 -10.24 4.96
CA GLN A 83 9.90 -11.50 4.52
C GLN A 83 8.78 -11.29 3.48
N MET A 84 7.91 -10.29 3.67
CA MET A 84 6.88 -9.96 2.69
C MET A 84 7.48 -9.48 1.36
N LYS A 85 8.55 -8.67 1.42
CA LYS A 85 9.29 -8.21 0.24
C LYS A 85 9.88 -9.36 -0.56
N GLU A 86 10.47 -10.34 0.13
CA GLU A 86 11.03 -11.53 -0.51
C GLU A 86 9.94 -12.41 -1.11
N ARG A 87 8.87 -12.69 -0.35
CA ARG A 87 7.73 -13.52 -0.79
C ARG A 87 7.06 -12.95 -2.03
N ASP A 88 6.80 -11.65 -2.04
CA ASP A 88 6.04 -10.98 -3.09
C ASP A 88 6.95 -10.21 -4.06
N ALA A 89 8.24 -10.57 -4.16
CA ALA A 89 9.23 -9.85 -4.97
C ALA A 89 8.80 -9.62 -6.43
N ALA A 90 8.19 -10.63 -7.06
CA ALA A 90 7.70 -10.53 -8.43
C ALA A 90 6.57 -9.51 -8.59
N PHE A 91 5.69 -9.39 -7.59
CA PHE A 91 4.61 -8.41 -7.57
C PHE A 91 5.16 -6.99 -7.46
N TYR A 92 6.12 -6.78 -6.55
CA TYR A 92 6.77 -5.47 -6.39
C TYR A 92 7.54 -5.07 -7.65
N GLN A 93 8.28 -6.00 -8.26
CA GLN A 93 8.97 -5.74 -9.53
C GLN A 93 7.99 -5.33 -10.63
N ALA A 94 6.85 -6.03 -10.76
CA ALA A 94 5.85 -5.72 -11.77
C ALA A 94 5.24 -4.31 -11.59
N LEU A 95 5.06 -3.85 -10.35
CA LEU A 95 4.65 -2.48 -10.05
C LEU A 95 5.72 -1.45 -10.43
N GLU A 96 6.98 -1.70 -10.05
CA GLU A 96 8.11 -0.82 -10.39
C GLU A 96 8.30 -0.73 -11.92
N ASP A 97 8.15 -1.83 -12.65
CA ASP A 97 8.24 -1.89 -14.11
C ASP A 97 7.16 -1.04 -14.80
N ARG A 98 6.00 -0.86 -14.17
CA ARG A 98 4.96 0.08 -14.62
C ARG A 98 5.22 1.53 -14.21
N GLY A 99 6.29 1.79 -13.47
CA GLY A 99 6.66 3.11 -12.97
C GLY A 99 5.97 3.49 -11.66
N PHE A 100 5.43 2.52 -10.92
CA PHE A 100 4.87 2.80 -9.60
C PHE A 100 5.99 3.09 -8.59
N MET A 101 5.89 4.22 -7.90
CA MET A 101 6.83 4.65 -6.89
C MET A 101 6.53 3.96 -5.56
N LEU A 102 7.25 2.88 -5.28
CA LEU A 102 7.14 2.14 -4.03
C LEU A 102 8.04 2.71 -2.93
N ASP A 103 7.62 2.55 -1.67
CA ASP A 103 8.48 2.72 -0.51
C ASP A 103 8.20 1.67 0.57
N TRP A 104 9.08 1.57 1.55
CA TRP A 104 9.05 0.55 2.61
C TRP A 104 8.85 1.16 4.01
N GLY A 105 8.26 2.36 4.08
CA GLY A 105 8.26 3.17 5.30
C GLY A 105 9.58 3.91 5.50
N ALA A 106 9.64 4.76 6.53
CA ALA A 106 10.77 5.65 6.78
C ALA A 106 12.10 4.92 7.08
N ASP A 107 12.00 3.70 7.60
CA ASP A 107 13.10 2.88 8.12
C ASP A 107 12.90 1.38 7.78
N GLY A 108 12.11 1.07 6.74
CA GLY A 108 11.83 -0.33 6.36
C GLY A 108 10.74 -1.02 7.18
N SER A 109 10.14 -0.34 8.15
CA SER A 109 9.11 -0.92 9.04
C SER A 109 7.68 -0.92 8.47
N GLY A 110 7.53 -0.60 7.19
CA GLY A 110 6.32 -0.80 6.41
C GLY A 110 5.05 -0.10 6.91
N LEU A 111 3.90 -0.72 6.58
CA LEU A 111 2.56 -0.20 6.83
C LEU A 111 2.33 0.17 8.30
N PHE A 112 2.70 -0.71 9.23
CA PHE A 112 2.40 -0.56 10.65
C PHE A 112 2.95 0.75 11.22
N MET A 113 4.24 1.01 11.04
CA MET A 113 4.84 2.23 11.54
C MET A 113 4.46 3.46 10.71
N LYS A 114 4.19 3.33 9.40
CA LYS A 114 3.62 4.46 8.62
C LYS A 114 2.26 4.89 9.18
N TYR A 115 1.39 3.94 9.52
CA TYR A 115 0.12 4.24 10.15
C TYR A 115 0.30 4.94 11.50
N LEU A 116 1.14 4.38 12.39
CA LEU A 116 1.35 4.95 13.72
C LEU A 116 2.06 6.31 13.71
N ARG A 117 2.96 6.57 12.75
CA ARG A 117 3.73 7.82 12.67
C ARG A 117 3.02 8.93 11.87
N ARG A 118 2.27 8.56 10.83
CA ARG A 118 1.72 9.52 9.85
C ARG A 118 0.22 9.31 9.53
N GLY A 119 -0.32 8.12 9.78
CA GLY A 119 -1.72 7.78 9.46
C GLY A 119 -2.04 7.73 7.95
N SER A 120 -1.02 7.71 7.07
CA SER A 120 -1.21 7.73 5.61
C SER A 120 0.03 7.22 4.86
N GLY A 121 -0.06 7.15 3.52
CA GLY A 121 1.05 6.76 2.65
C GLY A 121 1.17 5.26 2.40
N TYR A 122 0.09 4.50 2.58
CA TYR A 122 0.06 3.08 2.35
C TYR A 122 -1.19 2.63 1.61
N TYR A 123 -1.15 1.41 1.09
CA TYR A 123 -2.30 0.65 0.63
C TYR A 123 -2.15 -0.83 0.99
N ILE A 124 -3.25 -1.45 1.45
CA ILE A 124 -3.36 -2.90 1.58
C ILE A 124 -4.02 -3.41 0.30
N ASP A 125 -3.24 -4.08 -0.53
CA ASP A 125 -3.71 -4.55 -1.82
C ASP A 125 -4.61 -5.79 -1.69
N VAL A 126 -5.75 -5.70 -2.35
CA VAL A 126 -6.75 -6.76 -2.52
C VAL A 126 -7.06 -7.03 -4.00
N GLY A 127 -6.20 -6.55 -4.92
CA GLY A 127 -6.28 -6.79 -6.36
C GLY A 127 -6.26 -5.52 -7.22
N ALA A 128 -6.38 -4.32 -6.64
CA ALA A 128 -6.32 -3.08 -7.43
C ALA A 128 -4.93 -2.82 -8.02
N CYS A 129 -3.87 -3.29 -7.36
CA CYS A 129 -2.52 -3.21 -7.91
C CYS A 129 -2.36 -4.07 -9.18
N ASP A 130 -3.08 -5.19 -9.32
CA ASP A 130 -3.03 -6.01 -10.53
C ASP A 130 -3.57 -5.24 -11.76
N LEU A 131 -4.60 -4.41 -11.57
CA LEU A 131 -5.14 -3.52 -12.62
C LEU A 131 -4.14 -2.43 -13.02
N VAL A 132 -3.26 -2.00 -12.11
CA VAL A 132 -2.15 -1.10 -12.45
C VAL A 132 -1.05 -1.86 -13.20
N ILE A 133 -0.73 -3.08 -12.75
CA ILE A 133 0.27 -3.97 -13.34
C ILE A 133 -0.10 -4.36 -14.77
N ASP A 134 -1.37 -4.61 -15.07
CA ASP A 134 -1.83 -4.98 -16.41
C ASP A 134 -2.12 -3.76 -17.31
N GLY A 135 -2.33 -2.57 -16.72
CA GLY A 135 -2.57 -1.31 -17.40
C GLY A 135 -4.05 -0.96 -17.61
N SER A 136 -4.96 -1.75 -17.03
CA SER A 136 -6.38 -1.46 -16.93
C SER A 136 -6.65 -0.15 -16.19
N ILE A 137 -5.86 0.14 -15.16
CA ILE A 137 -5.71 1.48 -14.57
C ILE A 137 -4.39 2.05 -15.07
N LYS A 138 -4.46 3.13 -15.85
CA LYS A 138 -3.27 3.85 -16.32
C LYS A 138 -2.57 4.50 -15.15
N LEU A 139 -1.25 4.58 -15.20
CA LEU A 139 -0.43 5.19 -14.15
C LEU A 139 0.40 6.33 -14.72
N VAL A 140 0.39 7.46 -14.02
CA VAL A 140 1.32 8.56 -14.22
C VAL A 140 2.02 8.82 -12.89
N SER A 141 3.35 8.71 -12.89
CA SER A 141 4.18 8.86 -11.69
C SER A 141 5.31 9.87 -11.94
N GLY A 142 5.83 10.46 -10.88
CA GLY A 142 7.01 11.34 -10.96
C GLY A 142 6.75 12.69 -11.65
N ARG A 143 5.48 13.05 -11.86
CA ARG A 143 5.05 14.33 -12.45
C ARG A 143 4.31 15.18 -11.44
N GLN A 144 4.52 16.49 -11.49
CA GLN A 144 3.75 17.45 -10.71
C GLN A 144 2.62 18.05 -11.56
N ILE A 145 1.55 18.45 -10.87
CA ILE A 145 0.47 19.23 -11.48
C ILE A 145 0.96 20.67 -11.63
N GLU A 146 0.97 21.18 -12.85
CA GLU A 146 1.30 22.57 -13.14
C GLU A 146 0.07 23.47 -12.97
N ARG A 147 -1.05 23.08 -13.60
CA ARG A 147 -2.33 23.79 -13.51
C ARG A 147 -3.51 22.86 -13.84
N LEU A 148 -4.71 23.32 -13.51
CA LEU A 148 -5.94 22.71 -14.00
C LEU A 148 -6.39 23.43 -15.28
N SER A 149 -6.90 22.67 -16.25
CA SER A 149 -7.63 23.23 -17.39
C SER A 149 -9.13 23.18 -17.12
N GLU A 150 -9.94 23.63 -18.08
CA GLU A 150 -11.40 23.52 -17.98
C GLU A 150 -11.87 22.05 -17.93
N THR A 151 -11.09 21.13 -18.49
CA THR A 151 -11.50 19.73 -18.68
C THR A 151 -10.52 18.69 -18.15
N GLY A 152 -9.35 19.10 -17.65
CA GLY A 152 -8.29 18.17 -17.29
C GLY A 152 -7.22 18.73 -16.35
N VAL A 153 -6.15 17.95 -16.21
CA VAL A 153 -4.98 18.25 -15.36
C VAL A 153 -3.75 18.39 -16.24
N VAL A 154 -3.13 19.57 -16.25
CA VAL A 154 -1.89 19.81 -16.99
C VAL A 154 -0.68 19.56 -16.09
N LEU A 155 0.23 18.73 -16.56
CA LEU A 155 1.45 18.34 -15.86
C LEU A 155 2.64 19.23 -16.25
N ASP A 156 3.69 19.16 -15.44
CA ASP A 156 4.95 19.92 -15.63
C ASP A 156 5.72 19.63 -16.93
N ASP A 157 5.39 18.54 -17.63
CA ASP A 157 5.96 18.19 -18.94
C ASP A 157 5.08 18.59 -20.13
N GLY A 158 3.98 19.30 -19.86
CA GLY A 158 3.00 19.73 -20.86
C GLY A 158 1.96 18.67 -21.23
N THR A 159 2.01 17.46 -20.66
CA THR A 159 0.95 16.45 -20.82
C THR A 159 -0.34 16.95 -20.17
N GLU A 160 -1.47 16.75 -20.85
CA GLU A 160 -2.81 16.99 -20.30
C GLU A 160 -3.53 15.65 -20.12
N LEU A 161 -4.02 15.40 -18.90
CA LEU A 161 -4.79 14.22 -18.50
C LEU A 161 -6.27 14.53 -18.34
#